data_AF-A0A7W1E7S6-F1
#
_entry.id   AF-A0A7W1E7S6-F1
#
_cell.length_a   1.000
_cell.length_b   1.000
_cell.length_c   1.000
_cell.angle_alpha   90.00
_cell.angle_beta   90.00
_cell.angle_gamma   90.00
#
_symmetry.space_group_name_H-M   'P 1'
#
loop_
_entity.id
_entity.type
_entity.pdbx_description
1 polymer ?
#
loop_
_entity_poly.entity_id
_entity_poly.type
_entity_poly.pdbx_seq_one_letter_code
_entity_poly.pdbx_strand_id
1 'polypeptide(L)'
;MKPFAFRSAKLWAITRSALSAVFFLAGDNPLRLSIFPVLGIVALVTVLGAIELRRNREMPFIGNLGVSPLLLSAILLGPVAIGELTLASVGFLTR
;
A
#
# COMPACT_ATOMS: atom_id res chain seq x y z
N MET A 1 19.81 6.56 -4.36
CA MET A 1 18.54 6.68 -3.60
C MET A 1 17.52 5.73 -4.22
N LYS A 2 16.93 4.80 -3.48
CA LYS A 2 15.87 3.92 -4.04
C LYS A 2 14.60 4.75 -4.28
N PRO A 3 13.93 4.64 -5.45
CA PRO A 3 12.78 5.46 -5.78
C PRO A 3 11.61 5.25 -4.81
N PHE A 4 10.87 6.33 -4.52
CA PHE A 4 9.75 6.37 -3.57
C PHE A 4 8.68 5.31 -3.86
N ALA A 5 8.41 5.05 -5.15
CA ALA A 5 7.49 4.01 -5.60
C ALA A 5 7.91 2.60 -5.15
N PHE A 6 9.22 2.30 -5.12
CA PHE A 6 9.73 0.98 -4.74
C PHE A 6 9.59 0.72 -3.23
N ARG A 7 9.73 1.75 -2.40
CA ARG A 7 9.48 1.64 -0.95
C ARG A 7 8.00 1.40 -0.68
N SER A 8 7.13 2.13 -1.38
CA SER A 8 5.67 1.99 -1.27
C SER A 8 5.21 0.60 -1.71
N ALA A 9 5.73 0.09 -2.83
CA ALA A 9 5.46 -1.27 -3.30
C ALA A 9 5.92 -2.33 -2.30
N LYS A 10 7.10 -2.15 -1.68
CA LYS A 10 7.59 -3.06 -0.64
C LYS A 10 6.71 -3.03 0.61
N LEU A 11 6.34 -1.85 1.08
CA LEU A 11 5.43 -1.68 2.21
C LEU A 11 4.09 -2.36 1.94
N TRP A 12 3.51 -2.12 0.77
CA TRP A 12 2.29 -2.79 0.33
C TRP A 12 2.45 -4.31 0.33
N ALA A 13 3.50 -4.84 -0.30
CA ALA A 13 3.71 -6.29 -0.38
C ALA A 13 3.84 -6.95 1.01
N ILE A 14 4.54 -6.30 1.95
CA ILE A 14 4.70 -6.78 3.33
C ILE A 14 3.35 -6.76 4.06
N THR A 15 2.66 -5.62 4.06
CA THR A 15 1.38 -5.45 4.73
C THR A 15 0.33 -6.39 4.15
N ARG A 16 0.29 -6.53 2.82
CA ARG A 16 -0.64 -7.40 2.12
C ARG A 16 -0.35 -8.88 2.40
N SER A 17 0.91 -9.30 2.40
CA SER A 17 1.28 -10.68 2.73
C SER A 17 0.92 -11.03 4.18
N ALA A 18 1.17 -10.12 5.12
CA ALA A 18 0.79 -10.30 6.52
C ALA A 18 -0.73 -10.43 6.68
N LEU A 19 -1.51 -9.56 6.03
CA LEU A 19 -2.97 -9.61 6.08
C LEU A 19 -3.54 -10.82 5.33
N SER A 20 -2.94 -11.23 4.21
CA SER A 20 -3.29 -12.49 3.53
C SER A 20 -3.14 -13.69 4.46
N ALA A 21 -2.06 -13.75 5.25
CA ALA A 21 -1.87 -14.82 6.24
C ALA A 21 -2.96 -14.79 7.32
N VAL A 22 -3.34 -13.60 7.80
CA VAL A 22 -4.43 -13.43 8.77
C VAL A 22 -5.77 -13.89 8.20
N PHE A 23 -6.13 -13.48 6.98
CA PHE A 23 -7.37 -13.91 6.33
C PHE A 23 -7.38 -15.42 6.06
N PHE A 24 -6.25 -15.98 5.62
CA PHE A 24 -6.11 -17.42 5.42
C PHE A 24 -6.33 -18.21 6.72
N LEU A 25 -5.75 -17.74 7.84
CA LEU A 25 -5.96 -18.34 9.16
C LEU A 25 -7.40 -18.18 9.67
N ALA A 26 -8.09 -17.12 9.26
CA ALA A 26 -9.50 -16.91 9.56
C ALA A 26 -10.45 -17.76 8.68
N GLY A 27 -9.92 -18.53 7.72
CA GLY A 27 -10.71 -19.33 6.79
C GLY A 27 -11.29 -18.56 5.60
N ASP A 28 -10.91 -17.29 5.43
CA ASP A 28 -11.31 -16.45 4.31
C ASP A 28 -10.37 -16.61 3.13
N ASN A 29 -10.87 -16.36 1.91
CA ASN A 29 -10.04 -16.36 0.72
C ASN A 29 -9.26 -15.02 0.61
N PRO A 30 -7.94 -15.00 0.82
CA PRO A 30 -7.15 -13.77 0.86
C PRO A 30 -7.05 -13.07 -0.51
N LEU A 31 -7.42 -13.76 -1.60
CA LEU A 31 -7.49 -13.21 -2.96
C LEU A 31 -8.86 -12.59 -3.27
N ARG A 32 -9.87 -12.84 -2.42
CA ARG A 32 -11.25 -12.36 -2.60
C ARG A 32 -11.71 -11.60 -1.36
N LEU A 33 -11.09 -10.46 -1.14
CA LEU A 33 -11.47 -9.55 -0.06
C LEU A 33 -12.63 -8.66 -0.51
N SER A 34 -13.56 -8.40 0.40
CA SER A 34 -14.59 -7.38 0.21
C SER A 34 -13.96 -5.97 0.23
N ILE A 35 -14.71 -4.96 -0.21
CA ILE A 35 -14.16 -3.61 -0.39
C ILE A 35 -13.66 -2.98 0.93
N PHE A 36 -14.26 -3.35 2.06
CA PHE A 36 -13.89 -2.83 3.38
C PHE A 36 -12.46 -3.21 3.81
N PRO A 37 -12.04 -4.49 3.79
CA PRO A 37 -10.66 -4.87 4.07
C PRO A 37 -9.65 -4.27 3.08
N VAL A 38 -10.02 -4.10 1.81
CA VAL A 38 -9.17 -3.42 0.83
C VAL A 38 -8.94 -1.95 1.22
N LEU A 39 -9.99 -1.22 1.58
CA LEU A 39 -9.86 0.16 2.08
C LEU A 39 -9.02 0.22 3.36
N GLY A 40 -9.14 -0.77 4.25
CA GLY A 40 -8.32 -0.90 5.44
C GLY A 40 -6.83 -1.09 5.12
N ILE A 41 -6.50 -1.94 4.13
CA ILE A 41 -5.13 -2.14 3.64
C ILE A 41 -4.57 -0.84 3.08
N VAL A 42 -5.34 -0.14 2.24
CA VAL A 42 -4.94 1.14 1.63
C VAL A 42 -4.65 2.19 2.71
N ALA A 43 -5.54 2.33 3.69
CA ALA A 43 -5.36 3.25 4.79
C ALA A 43 -4.12 2.91 5.63
N LEU A 44 -3.94 1.63 5.97
CA LEU A 44 -2.81 1.16 6.76
C LEU A 44 -1.47 1.39 6.06
N VAL A 45 -1.36 1.06 4.76
CA VAL A 45 -0.15 1.29 3.98
C VAL A 45 0.16 2.78 3.85
N THR A 46 -0.87 3.62 3.69
CA THR A 46 -0.70 5.08 3.63
C THR A 46 -0.16 5.63 4.96
N VAL A 47 -0.70 5.17 6.10
CA VAL A 47 -0.24 5.56 7.43
C VAL A 47 1.20 5.09 7.67
N LEU A 48 1.52 3.83 7.34
CA LEU A 48 2.88 3.29 7.48
C LEU A 48 3.88 4.05 6.60
N GLY A 49 3.51 4.37 5.35
CA GLY A 49 4.31 5.19 4.46
C GLY A 49 4.58 6.59 5.05
N ALA A 50 3.56 7.23 5.62
CA ALA A 50 3.71 8.53 6.29
C ALA A 50 4.59 8.47 7.54
N ILE A 51 4.51 7.39 8.32
CA ILE A 51 5.38 7.17 9.49
C ILE A 51 6.83 6.98 9.04
N GLU A 52 7.08 6.20 7.99
CA GLU A 52 8.43 5.95 7.47
C GLU A 52 9.06 7.23 6.88
N LEU A 53 8.26 8.04 6.19
CA LEU A 53 8.60 9.40 5.74
C LEU A 53 9.06 10.31 6.90
N ARG A 54 8.30 10.32 8.00
CA ARG A 54 8.63 11.09 9.21
C ARG A 54 9.89 10.56 9.88
N ARG A 55 10.02 9.23 10.02
CA ARG A 55 11.17 8.58 10.67
C ARG A 55 12.47 8.85 9.93
N ASN A 56 12.44 8.86 8.59
CA ASN A 56 13.62 9.15 7.77
C ASN A 56 13.91 10.66 7.62
N ARG A 57 13.13 11.52 8.29
CA ARG A 57 13.23 13.00 8.20
C ARG A 57 13.22 13.49 6.75
N GLU A 58 12.49 12.81 5.86
CA GLU A 58 12.39 13.18 4.44
C GLU A 58 11.32 14.27 4.22
N MET A 59 10.40 14.47 5.17
CA MET A 59 9.35 15.49 5.14
C MET A 59 9.83 16.92 4.81
N PRO A 60 10.91 17.47 5.43
CA PRO A 60 11.42 18.80 5.11
C PRO A 60 12.00 18.89 3.70
N PHE A 61 12.65 17.81 3.23
CA PHE A 61 13.20 17.73 1.88
C PHE A 61 12.09 17.74 0.82
N ILE A 62 10.99 17.05 1.10
CA ILE A 62 9.86 16.98 0.17
C ILE A 62 9.05 18.29 0.18
N GLY A 63 8.93 18.95 1.34
CA GLY A 63 8.38 20.30 1.42
C GLY A 63 9.20 21.32 0.61
N ASN A 64 10.53 21.20 0.63
CA ASN A 64 11.43 22.06 -0.17
C ASN A 64 11.39 21.78 -1.68
N LEU A 65 10.94 20.60 -2.11
CA LEU A 65 10.75 20.26 -3.52
C LEU A 65 9.42 20.79 -4.10
N GLY A 66 8.63 21.53 -3.30
CA GLY A 66 7.33 22.04 -3.72
C GLY A 66 6.28 20.95 -3.95
N VAL A 67 6.56 19.73 -3.48
CA VAL A 67 5.64 18.60 -3.63
C VAL A 67 4.54 18.75 -2.60
N SER A 68 3.31 18.95 -3.07
CA SER A 68 2.16 19.05 -2.18
C SER A 68 1.93 17.72 -1.44
N PRO A 69 1.42 17.76 -0.19
CA PRO A 69 1.08 16.55 0.56
C PRO A 69 0.14 15.62 -0.23
N LEU A 70 -0.77 16.21 -1.01
CA LEU A 70 -1.69 15.50 -1.90
C LEU A 70 -0.97 14.68 -2.97
N LEU A 71 0.02 15.28 -3.65
CA LEU A 71 0.82 14.59 -4.68
C LEU A 71 1.63 13.44 -4.06
N LEU A 72 2.17 13.67 -2.86
CA LEU A 72 2.88 12.68 -2.06
C LEU A 72 1.98 11.46 -1.76
N SER A 73 0.76 11.70 -1.26
CA SER A 73 -0.21 10.62 -1.04
C SER A 73 -0.60 9.90 -2.34
N ALA A 74 -0.76 10.61 -3.45
CA ALA A 74 -1.07 10.00 -4.74
C ALA A 74 0.06 9.06 -5.23
N ILE A 75 1.32 9.47 -5.06
CA ILE A 75 2.49 8.66 -5.41
C ILE A 75 2.61 7.41 -4.53
N LEU A 76 2.24 7.51 -3.24
CA LEU A 76 2.18 6.36 -2.33
C LEU A 76 1.02 5.42 -2.67
N LEU A 77 -0.13 5.97 -3.07
CA LEU A 77 -1.33 5.21 -3.40
C LEU A 77 -1.23 4.47 -4.73
N GLY A 78 -0.50 5.01 -5.71
CA GLY A 78 -0.37 4.40 -7.04
C GLY A 78 0.06 2.92 -6.99
N PRO A 79 1.20 2.57 -6.37
CA PRO A 79 1.65 1.19 -6.25
C PRO A 79 0.68 0.29 -5.47
N VAL A 80 -0.02 0.83 -4.46
CA VAL A 80 -1.02 0.11 -3.67
C VAL A 80 -2.23 -0.24 -4.52
N ALA A 81 -2.78 0.74 -5.25
CA ALA A 81 -3.91 0.55 -6.15
C ALA A 81 -3.58 -0.43 -7.27
N ILE A 82 -2.40 -0.32 -7.88
CA ILE A 82 -1.93 -1.26 -8.91
C ILE A 82 -1.82 -2.69 -8.33
N GLY A 83 -1.27 -2.83 -7.12
CA GLY A 83 -1.14 -4.12 -6.45
C GLY A 83 -2.49 -4.78 -6.16
N GLU A 84 -3.45 -4.05 -5.58
CA GLU A 84 -4.79 -4.57 -5.31
C GLU A 84 -5.57 -4.89 -6.60
N LEU A 85 -5.47 -4.04 -7.64
CA LEU A 85 -6.07 -4.32 -8.95
C LEU A 85 -5.49 -5.58 -9.60
N THR A 86 -4.18 -5.81 -9.44
CA THR A 86 -3.51 -7.01 -9.94
C THR A 86 -4.02 -8.26 -9.21
N LEU A 87 -4.13 -8.20 -7.88
CA LEU A 87 -4.66 -9.31 -7.09
C LEU A 87 -6.14 -9.58 -7.39
N ALA A 88 -6.96 -8.54 -7.55
CA ALA A 88 -8.35 -8.68 -7.94
C ALA A 88 -8.49 -9.37 -9.31
N SER A 89 -7.62 -9.02 -10.27
CA SER A 89 -7.56 -9.66 -11.60
C SER A 89 -7.17 -11.13 -11.51
N VAL A 90 -6.17 -11.48 -10.68
CA VAL A 90 -5.75 -12.88 -10.46
C VAL A 90 -6.83 -13.70 -9.74
N GLY A 91 -7.48 -13.13 -8.71
CA GLY A 91 -8.60 -13.75 -8.00
C GLY A 91 -9.85 -13.96 -8.87
N PHE A 92 -10.01 -13.16 -9.93
CA PHE A 92 -11.04 -13.32 -10.95
C PHE A 92 -10.70 -14.44 -11.95
N LEU A 93 -9.44 -14.55 -12.39
CA LEU A 93 -8.98 -15.54 -13.37
C LEU A 93 -8.91 -16.98 -12.85
N THR A 94 -8.83 -17.17 -11.54
CA THR A 94 -8.82 -18.48 -10.87
C THR A 94 -10.23 -19.04 -10.61
N ARG A 95 -11.18 -18.73 -11.50
CA ARG A 95 -12.55 -19.27 -11.50
C ARG A 95 -12.65 -20.61 -12.19
#